data_AF-A0A3P6E8R3-F1
#
_entry.id   AF-A0A3P6E8R3-F1
#
_cell.length_a   1.000
_cell.length_b   1.000
_cell.length_c   1.000
_cell.angle_alpha   90.00
_cell.angle_beta   90.00
_cell.angle_gamma   90.00
#
_symmetry.space_group_name_H-M   'P 1'
#
loop_
_entity.id
_entity.type
_entity.pdbx_description
1 polymer ?
#
loop_
_entity_poly.entity_id
_entity_poly.type
_entity_poly.pdbx_seq_one_letter_code
_entity_poly.pdbx_strand_id
1 'polypeptide(L)'
;MNEFSMVLYLFMFFTVTSAQPSHDGRKVYIVYMGALPSINDYVTIEDYHFSLVRSVTGKSYTPSLIVSNYGRSFDGFAAWLTEEESKKLSVMPDVFSVFPDGMLHLDVINNGGIHSGLRTRHL
;
A
#
# COMPACT_ATOMS: atom_id res chain seq x y z
N MET A 1 -40.20 7.62 27.80
CA MET A 1 -38.78 7.34 28.18
C MET A 1 -38.08 6.35 27.24
N ASN A 2 -38.65 6.09 26.07
CA ASN A 2 -38.34 4.95 25.20
C ASN A 2 -37.90 5.37 23.78
N GLU A 3 -38.07 6.65 23.41
CA GLU A 3 -37.65 7.18 22.12
C GLU A 3 -36.14 7.44 22.05
N PHE A 4 -35.55 7.95 23.14
CA PHE A 4 -34.09 8.10 23.28
C PHE A 4 -33.35 6.76 23.21
N SER A 5 -33.97 5.68 23.69
CA SER A 5 -33.39 4.33 23.64
C SER A 5 -33.29 3.78 22.22
N MET A 6 -34.19 4.18 21.32
CA MET A 6 -34.21 3.73 19.93
C MET A 6 -33.11 4.41 19.09
N VAL A 7 -32.87 5.71 19.34
CA VAL A 7 -31.79 6.48 18.72
C VAL A 7 -30.42 5.95 19.14
N LEU A 8 -30.26 5.54 20.41
CA LEU A 8 -29.03 4.94 20.92
C LEU A 8 -28.72 3.59 20.23
N TYR A 9 -29.75 2.79 19.96
CA TYR A 9 -29.60 1.50 19.28
C TYR A 9 -29.22 1.67 17.80
N LEU A 10 -29.76 2.70 17.13
CA LEU A 10 -29.41 3.04 15.74
C LEU A 10 -27.93 3.49 15.62
N PHE A 11 -27.41 4.20 16.62
CA PHE A 11 -26.00 4.60 16.68
C PHE A 11 -25.05 3.39 16.84
N MET A 12 -25.47 2.33 17.55
CA MET A 12 -24.67 1.10 17.68
C MET A 12 -24.57 0.29 16.38
N PHE A 13 -25.55 0.40 15.47
CA PHE A 13 -25.47 -0.20 14.14
C PHE A 13 -24.49 0.49 13.20
N PHE A 14 -24.07 1.72 13.51
CA PHE A 14 -23.07 2.46 12.73
C PHE A 14 -21.63 2.10 13.12
N THR A 15 -21.42 0.98 13.80
CA THR A 15 -20.09 0.39 13.93
C THR A 15 -19.68 -0.12 12.56
N VAL A 16 -19.10 0.80 11.78
CA VAL A 16 -18.41 0.55 10.53
C VAL A 16 -17.42 -0.57 10.79
N THR A 17 -17.79 -1.78 10.39
CA THR A 17 -16.84 -2.86 10.26
C THR A 17 -15.92 -2.43 9.14
N SER A 18 -14.73 -1.93 9.48
CA SER A 18 -13.63 -1.81 8.53
C SER A 18 -13.16 -3.22 8.20
N ALA A 19 -14.00 -3.99 7.51
CA ALA A 19 -13.54 -5.15 6.78
C ALA A 19 -12.68 -4.58 5.68
N GLN A 20 -11.37 -4.57 5.88
CA GLN A 20 -10.45 -4.41 4.76
C GLN A 20 -10.88 -5.46 3.74
N PRO A 21 -11.13 -5.10 2.47
CA PRO A 21 -11.46 -6.07 1.45
C PRO A 21 -10.30 -7.06 1.39
N SER A 22 -10.49 -8.23 2.00
CA SER A 22 -9.50 -9.30 2.00
C SER A 22 -9.57 -9.90 0.62
N HIS A 23 -8.86 -9.27 -0.32
CA HIS A 23 -8.64 -9.79 -1.65
C HIS A 23 -7.73 -11.02 -1.48
N ASP A 24 -8.31 -12.17 -1.12
CA ASP A 24 -7.58 -13.45 -1.05
C ASP A 24 -6.34 -13.41 -0.12
N GLY A 25 -6.45 -12.75 1.04
CA GLY A 25 -5.34 -12.59 2.00
C GLY A 25 -4.29 -11.55 1.63
N ARG A 26 -4.51 -10.76 0.57
CA ARG A 26 -3.62 -9.66 0.14
C ARG A 26 -3.81 -8.42 1.00
N LYS A 27 -2.74 -7.64 1.11
CA LYS A 27 -2.72 -6.29 1.70
C LYS A 27 -2.19 -5.31 0.67
N VAL A 28 -2.43 -4.02 0.87
CA VAL A 28 -1.80 -2.99 0.02
C VAL A 28 -0.34 -2.85 0.44
N TYR A 29 0.56 -2.92 -0.53
CA TYR A 29 1.97 -2.59 -0.38
C TYR A 29 2.32 -1.46 -1.34
N ILE A 30 3.19 -0.57 -0.87
CA ILE A 30 3.82 0.48 -1.65
C ILE A 30 5.17 -0.05 -2.13
N VAL A 31 5.35 -0.03 -3.44
CA VAL A 31 6.59 -0.37 -4.14
C VAL A 31 7.23 0.93 -4.60
N TYR A 32 8.42 1.21 -4.06
CA TYR A 32 9.20 2.39 -4.38
C TYR A 32 10.37 2.02 -5.30
N MET A 33 10.46 2.69 -6.44
CA MET A 33 11.40 2.40 -7.52
C MET A 33 12.37 3.55 -7.79
N GLY A 34 12.32 4.62 -6.99
CA GLY A 34 13.30 5.70 -7.01
C GLY A 34 12.82 6.94 -7.76
N ALA A 35 13.75 7.59 -8.45
CA ALA A 35 13.46 8.77 -9.25
C ALA A 35 12.76 8.38 -10.56
N LEU A 36 11.96 9.31 -11.11
CA LEU A 36 11.29 9.07 -12.39
C LEU A 36 12.31 8.75 -13.48
N PRO A 37 12.10 7.69 -14.28
CA PRO A 37 12.92 7.43 -15.43
C PRO A 37 12.80 8.60 -16.41
N SER A 38 13.90 8.90 -17.12
CA SER A 38 13.87 9.90 -18.18
C SER A 38 12.90 9.41 -19.27
N ILE A 39 11.76 10.08 -19.42
CA ILE A 39 10.68 9.71 -20.34
C ILE A 39 11.26 9.70 -21.76
N ASN A 40 11.67 8.52 -22.25
CA ASN A 40 12.23 8.39 -23.59
C ASN A 40 11.93 7.05 -24.28
N ASP A 41 11.09 6.20 -23.68
CA ASP A 41 10.71 4.92 -24.25
C ASP A 41 9.21 4.86 -24.54
N TYR A 42 8.85 4.11 -25.59
CA TYR A 42 7.47 3.87 -26.04
C TYR A 42 6.57 3.15 -25.00
N VAL A 43 7.14 2.73 -23.87
CA VAL A 43 6.45 2.04 -22.77
C VAL A 43 6.08 3.05 -21.70
N THR A 44 4.79 3.14 -21.36
CA THR A 44 4.38 4.02 -20.26
C THR A 44 4.88 3.46 -18.93
N ILE A 45 5.19 4.34 -17.97
CA ILE A 45 5.54 3.95 -16.59
C ILE A 45 4.47 3.00 -16.01
N GLU A 46 3.19 3.22 -16.37
CA GLU A 46 2.08 2.38 -15.95
C GLU A 46 2.12 0.95 -16.52
N ASP A 47 2.49 0.80 -17.79
CA ASP A 47 2.67 -0.53 -18.42
C ASP A 47 3.83 -1.30 -17.77
N TYR A 48 4.89 -0.60 -17.37
CA TYR A 48 6.01 -1.20 -16.65
C TYR A 48 5.59 -1.66 -15.24
N HIS A 49 4.89 -0.81 -14.48
CA HIS A 49 4.31 -1.21 -13.18
C HIS A 49 3.43 -2.45 -13.30
N PHE A 50 2.60 -2.49 -14.35
CA PHE A 50 1.74 -3.62 -14.64
C PHE A 50 2.53 -4.92 -14.87
N SER A 51 3.62 -4.84 -15.63
CA SER A 51 4.51 -5.97 -15.90
C SER A 51 5.14 -6.54 -14.63
N LEU A 52 5.54 -5.68 -13.68
CA LEU A 52 6.11 -6.09 -12.40
C LEU A 52 5.10 -6.84 -11.54
N VAL A 53 3.88 -6.31 -11.39
CA VAL A 53 2.82 -6.99 -10.65
C VAL A 53 2.47 -8.33 -11.27
N ARG A 54 2.40 -8.41 -12.61
CA ARG A 54 2.16 -9.66 -13.35
C ARG A 54 3.27 -10.69 -13.12
N SER A 55 4.52 -10.27 -13.06
CA SER A 55 5.66 -11.17 -12.87
C SER A 55 5.60 -11.93 -11.54
N VAL A 56 5.10 -11.29 -10.47
CA VAL A 56 5.04 -11.90 -9.13
C VAL A 56 3.74 -12.64 -8.84
N THR A 57 2.63 -12.20 -9.43
CA THR A 57 1.30 -12.82 -9.24
C THR A 57 1.04 -13.99 -10.19
N GLY A 58 1.74 -14.06 -11.32
CA GLY A 58 1.49 -15.06 -12.38
C GLY A 58 0.13 -14.92 -13.06
N LYS A 59 -0.65 -13.89 -12.74
CA LYS A 59 -1.98 -13.63 -13.31
C LYS A 59 -1.82 -12.88 -14.64
N SER A 60 -2.55 -13.32 -15.66
CA SER A 60 -2.53 -12.67 -16.99
C SER A 60 -3.13 -11.26 -16.98
N TYR A 61 -4.02 -10.97 -16.03
CA TYR A 61 -4.67 -9.68 -15.85
C TYR A 61 -4.56 -9.25 -14.38
N THR A 62 -3.83 -8.16 -14.13
CA THR A 62 -3.57 -7.59 -12.81
C THR A 62 -4.09 -6.15 -12.56
N PRO A 63 -4.93 -5.47 -13.40
CA PRO A 63 -5.29 -4.07 -13.13
C PRO A 63 -6.09 -3.92 -11.85
N SER A 64 -6.87 -4.94 -11.48
CA SER A 64 -7.61 -4.97 -10.21
C SER A 64 -6.71 -5.07 -8.98
N LEU A 65 -5.42 -5.39 -9.16
CA LEU A 65 -4.44 -5.44 -8.07
C LEU A 65 -3.71 -4.11 -7.90
N ILE A 66 -3.65 -3.26 -8.92
CA ILE A 66 -3.02 -1.94 -8.78
C ILE A 66 -4.03 -0.98 -8.14
N VAL A 67 -3.64 -0.39 -7.02
CA VAL A 67 -4.40 0.62 -6.28
C VAL A 67 -4.08 2.02 -6.79
N SER A 68 -2.80 2.29 -7.03
CA SER A 68 -2.34 3.60 -7.48
C SER A 68 -1.00 3.49 -8.20
N ASN A 69 -0.80 4.30 -9.23
CA ASN A 69 0.50 4.48 -9.88
C ASN A 69 1.09 5.84 -9.48
N TYR A 70 2.33 5.82 -9.03
CA TYR A 70 3.13 7.01 -8.76
C TYR A 70 4.08 7.20 -9.95
N GLY A 71 3.75 8.13 -10.84
CA GLY A 71 4.55 8.45 -12.03
C GLY A 71 4.81 9.95 -12.21
N ARG A 72 4.49 10.78 -11.21
CA ARG A 72 4.66 12.25 -11.26
C ARG A 72 5.69 12.80 -10.29
N SER A 73 5.80 12.22 -9.10
CA SER A 73 6.70 12.70 -8.04
C SER A 73 7.90 11.80 -7.83
N PHE A 74 7.72 10.50 -8.07
CA PHE A 74 8.71 9.45 -7.97
C PHE A 74 8.20 8.25 -8.76
N ASP A 75 9.07 7.28 -9.05
CA ASP A 75 8.71 6.04 -9.72
C ASP A 75 8.27 4.99 -8.69
N GLY A 76 7.11 4.36 -8.93
CA GLY A 76 6.55 3.37 -8.01
C GLY A 76 5.04 3.23 -8.10
N PHE A 77 4.49 2.30 -7.31
CA PHE A 77 3.05 2.02 -7.31
C PHE A 77 2.59 1.41 -5.99
N ALA A 78 1.28 1.46 -5.74
CA ALA A 78 0.62 0.74 -4.66
C ALA A 78 -0.20 -0.41 -5.25
N ALA A 79 -0.06 -1.61 -4.70
CA ALA A 79 -0.78 -2.79 -5.18
C ALA A 79 -1.18 -3.77 -4.06
N TRP A 80 -2.27 -4.51 -4.32
CA TRP A 80 -2.73 -5.64 -3.50
C TRP A 80 -1.84 -6.86 -3.71
N LEU A 81 -0.98 -7.13 -2.74
CA LEU A 81 0.03 -8.19 -2.79
C LEU A 81 -0.07 -9.10 -1.57
N THR A 82 0.30 -10.37 -1.75
CA THR A 82 0.60 -11.24 -0.62
C THR A 82 1.96 -10.89 -0.03
N GLU A 83 2.24 -11.33 1.20
CA GLU A 83 3.56 -11.14 1.80
C GLU A 83 4.67 -11.76 0.93
N GLU A 84 4.42 -12.94 0.35
CA GLU A 84 5.37 -13.60 -0.56
C GLU A 84 5.59 -12.81 -1.86
N GLU A 85 4.53 -12.27 -2.47
CA GLU A 85 4.64 -11.42 -3.66
C GLU A 85 5.42 -10.14 -3.36
N SER A 86 5.20 -9.53 -2.20
CA SER A 86 5.95 -8.34 -1.78
C SER A 86 7.44 -8.62 -1.61
N LYS A 87 7.81 -9.78 -1.04
CA LYS A 87 9.21 -10.23 -0.90
C LYS A 87 9.87 -10.53 -2.24
N LYS A 88 9.12 -11.03 -3.21
CA LYS A 88 9.61 -11.23 -4.58
C LYS A 88 9.90 -9.90 -5.27
N LEU A 89 9.05 -8.90 -5.06
CA LEU A 89 9.31 -7.54 -5.58
C LEU A 89 10.50 -6.89 -4.89
N SER A 90 10.68 -7.07 -3.58
CA SER A 90 11.77 -6.41 -2.84
C SER A 90 13.17 -6.89 -3.22
N VAL A 91 13.30 -8.01 -3.93
CA VAL A 91 14.58 -8.53 -4.43
C VAL A 91 14.86 -8.18 -5.89
N MET A 92 13.94 -7.48 -6.57
CA MET A 92 14.13 -7.04 -7.95
C MET A 92 15.12 -5.87 -8.02
N PRO A 93 16.00 -5.83 -9.02
CA PRO A 93 17.06 -4.81 -9.12
C PRO A 93 16.51 -3.39 -9.23
N ASP A 94 15.34 -3.22 -9.84
CA ASP A 94 14.72 -1.92 -10.09
C ASP A 94 13.81 -1.45 -8.94
N VAL A 95 13.70 -2.24 -7.86
CA VAL A 95 12.86 -1.94 -6.70
C VAL A 95 13.73 -1.58 -5.50
N PHE A 96 13.63 -0.34 -5.03
CA PHE A 96 14.42 0.17 -3.91
C PHE A 96 13.82 -0.22 -2.55
N SER A 97 12.49 -0.20 -2.43
CA SER A 97 11.83 -0.54 -1.18
C SER A 97 10.41 -1.04 -1.42
N VAL A 98 9.99 -2.02 -0.63
CA VAL A 98 8.61 -2.51 -0.59
C VAL A 98 8.16 -2.52 0.86
N PHE A 99 7.10 -1.80 1.17
CA PHE A 99 6.55 -1.71 2.52
C PHE A 99 5.02 -1.76 2.48
N PRO A 100 4.37 -2.34 3.50
CA PRO A 100 2.92 -2.32 3.56
C PRO A 100 2.44 -0.86 3.59
N ASP A 101 1.32 -0.58 2.92
CA ASP A 101 0.67 0.71 3.04
C ASP A 101 0.37 0.94 4.51
N GLY A 102 1.08 1.91 5.07
CA GLY A 102 0.88 2.32 6.44
C GLY A 102 -0.45 3.03 6.49
N MET A 103 -1.52 2.31 6.82
CA MET A 103 -2.59 2.92 7.58
C MET A 103 -1.91 3.54 8.80
N LEU A 104 -1.62 4.83 8.69
CA LEU A 104 -1.13 5.66 9.76
C LEU A 104 -2.30 5.69 10.75
N HIS A 105 -2.35 4.69 11.63
CA HIS A 105 -3.13 4.80 12.85
C HIS A 105 -2.40 5.88 13.62
N LEU A 106 -2.82 7.13 13.38
CA LEU A 106 -2.47 8.27 14.21
C LEU A 106 -3.10 7.99 15.58
N ASP A 107 -2.47 7.11 16.35
CA ASP A 107 -2.45 7.31 17.78
C ASP A 107 -1.67 8.62 17.97
N VAL A 108 -2.40 9.73 17.93
CA VAL A 108 -1.93 11.02 18.42
C VAL A 108 -1.68 10.79 19.92
N ILE A 109 -0.52 10.23 20.25
CA ILE A 109 -0.01 10.25 21.61
C ILE A 109 0.25 11.71 21.94
N ASN A 110 -0.71 12.31 22.64
CA ASN A 110 -0.53 13.56 23.35
C ASN A 110 0.57 13.33 24.40
N ASN A 111 1.83 13.47 23.98
CA ASN A 111 2.99 13.92 24.77
C ASN A 111 4.28 13.64 24.00
N GLY A 112 5.01 14.72 23.69
CA GLY A 112 6.18 14.73 22.82
C GLY A 112 7.31 13.79 23.23
N GLY A 113 7.45 12.69 22.50
CA GLY A 113 8.56 11.76 22.65
C GLY A 113 8.78 10.92 21.39
N ILE A 114 9.38 11.52 20.35
CA ILE A 114 9.87 10.75 19.19
C ILE A 114 11.20 10.10 19.59
N HIS A 115 11.16 8.84 20.01
CA HIS A 115 12.33 7.96 19.93
C HIS A 115 12.30 7.25 18.58
N SER A 116 12.81 7.94 17.55
CA SER A 116 13.04 7.37 16.24
C SER A 116 14.19 6.36 16.31
N GLY A 117 13.85 5.08 16.30
CA GLY A 117 14.80 3.98 16.10
C GLY A 117 15.20 3.85 14.62
N LEU A 118 15.84 4.87 14.05
CA LEU A 118 16.57 4.76 12.78
C LEU A 118 18.05 4.56 13.10
N ARG A 119 18.41 3.29 13.32
CA ARG A 119 19.79 2.87 13.52
C ARG A 119 20.50 2.88 12.18
N THR A 120 21.05 4.02 11.80
CA THR A 120 22.05 4.16 10.74
C THR A 120 23.27 3.32 11.10
N ARG A 121 23.51 2.24 10.34
CA ARG A 121 24.83 1.61 10.27
C ARG A 121 25.58 2.25 9.12
N HIS A 122 26.47 3.18 9.47
CA HIS A 122 27.61 3.53 8.63
C HIS A 122 28.61 2.36 8.65
N LEU A 123 29.09 1.99 7.47
CA LEU A 123 30.49 1.64 7.27
C LEU A 123 31.16 2.85 6.62
#